data_AF-M4TCP4-F1
#
_entry.id   AF-M4TCP4-F1
#
_cell.length_a   1.000
_cell.length_b   1.000
_cell.length_c   1.000
_cell.angle_alpha   90.00
_cell.angle_beta   90.00
_cell.angle_gamma   90.00
#
_symmetry.space_group_name_H-M   'P 1'
#
loop_
_entity.id
_entity.type
_entity.pdbx_description
1 polymer ?
#
loop_
_entity_poly.entity_id
_entity_poly.type
_entity_poly.pdbx_seq_one_letter_code
_entity_poly.pdbx_strand_id
1 'polypeptide(L)'
;MFLRTVVIELLFLGHWRHAEATHAALDEAKIKTLCKIANQLTLMPAIVLSKANQIKKTQEAAQEASHLAQAAAAATSDVNTSTVFQATALQAANCAETAAAQYTKLTNDAQEVMLNGPKTAGHITEIADLLLKLSGGSSKWCLGTSSTKTTHTTVAQLGCPGIYVDTAPAATTTDPTLVTQTGFAGLTGTAHVSSGTGHTACYLLANGTSTIWGKTGPINVKLAADFLELTTQDEHGTETAKLAGLAAGATGGAFDPATTRPAEAF
;
A
#
# COMPACT_ATOMS: atom_id res chain seq x y z
N MET A 1 65.07 15.25 -22.31
CA MET A 1 63.90 14.45 -22.74
C MET A 1 63.27 13.63 -21.60
N PHE A 2 63.68 13.81 -20.33
CA PHE A 2 63.17 13.05 -19.18
C PHE A 2 62.18 13.81 -18.27
N LEU A 3 61.93 15.10 -18.53
CA LEU A 3 61.04 15.92 -17.69
C LEU A 3 59.57 15.96 -18.18
N ARG A 4 59.28 15.45 -19.38
CA ARG A 4 57.92 15.48 -19.96
C ARG A 4 57.09 14.23 -19.68
N THR A 5 57.72 13.11 -19.31
CA THR A 5 57.02 11.84 -19.05
C THR A 5 56.48 11.75 -17.61
N VAL A 6 57.13 12.43 -16.66
CA VAL A 6 56.75 12.38 -15.23
C VAL A 6 55.49 13.21 -14.91
N VAL A 7 55.21 14.26 -15.71
CA VAL A 7 54.02 15.13 -15.50
C VAL A 7 52.73 14.45 -15.99
N ILE A 8 52.81 13.53 -16.96
CA ILE A 8 51.63 12.82 -17.48
C ILE A 8 51.16 11.74 -16.50
N GLU A 9 52.07 11.06 -15.79
CA GLU A 9 51.67 10.04 -14.79
C GLU A 9 51.08 10.64 -13.50
N LEU A 10 51.55 11.83 -13.07
CA LEU A 10 50.96 12.51 -11.90
C LEU A 10 49.57 13.12 -12.17
N LEU A 11 49.18 13.31 -13.43
CA LEU A 11 47.83 13.77 -13.80
C LEU A 11 46.79 12.65 -13.79
N PHE A 12 47.18 11.38 -13.82
CA PHE A 12 46.26 10.24 -13.73
C PHE A 12 45.98 9.75 -12.29
N LEU A 13 46.77 10.19 -11.31
CA LEU A 13 46.52 9.90 -9.89
C LEU A 13 45.60 10.93 -9.20
N GLY A 14 45.21 12.00 -9.90
CA GLY A 14 44.36 13.09 -9.37
C GLY A 14 42.84 12.89 -9.46
N HIS A 15 42.34 11.79 -10.04
CA HIS A 15 40.90 11.56 -10.24
C HIS A 15 40.25 10.60 -9.24
N TRP A 16 41.02 10.00 -8.33
CA TRP A 16 40.44 9.26 -7.21
C TRP A 16 40.29 10.18 -6.01
N ARG A 17 39.51 11.25 -6.17
CA ARG A 17 38.73 11.71 -5.02
C ARG A 17 37.77 10.56 -4.77
N HIS A 18 38.13 9.68 -3.84
CA HIS A 18 37.17 8.81 -3.19
C HIS A 18 36.01 9.72 -2.78
N ALA A 19 34.93 9.67 -3.57
CA ALA A 19 33.64 10.06 -3.05
C ALA A 19 33.51 9.22 -1.77
N GLU A 20 33.33 9.86 -0.62
CA GLU A 20 33.00 9.13 0.61
C GLU A 20 31.98 8.07 0.24
N ALA A 21 32.27 6.82 0.56
CA ALA A 21 31.44 5.66 0.29
C ALA A 21 29.98 5.96 0.66
N THR A 22 29.16 6.29 -0.34
CA THR A 22 27.78 6.69 -0.07
C THR A 22 26.82 5.56 -0.43
N HIS A 23 26.15 5.04 0.60
CA HIS A 23 25.16 3.97 0.43
C HIS A 23 24.00 4.42 -0.47
N ALA A 24 23.51 3.51 -1.30
CA ALA A 24 22.44 3.72 -2.25
C ALA A 24 21.25 4.49 -1.66
N ALA A 25 20.53 5.23 -2.50
CA ALA A 25 19.25 5.84 -2.15
C ALA A 25 18.12 4.89 -2.55
N LEU A 26 16.91 5.17 -2.08
CA LEU A 26 15.71 4.50 -2.51
C LEU A 26 15.18 5.16 -3.79
N ASP A 27 14.75 4.32 -4.73
CA ASP A 27 14.18 4.74 -6.01
C ASP A 27 12.82 5.41 -5.79
N GLU A 28 12.72 6.71 -6.10
CA GLU A 28 11.49 7.47 -5.99
C GLU A 28 10.33 6.81 -6.75
N ALA A 29 10.55 6.27 -7.94
CA ALA A 29 9.50 5.64 -8.73
C ALA A 29 8.92 4.42 -8.01
N LYS A 30 9.75 3.66 -7.29
CA LYS A 30 9.33 2.50 -6.50
C LYS A 30 8.56 2.91 -5.26
N ILE A 31 9.00 3.96 -4.57
CA ILE A 31 8.25 4.53 -3.44
C ILE A 31 6.90 5.11 -3.89
N LYS A 32 6.83 5.75 -5.06
CA LYS A 32 5.56 6.21 -5.64
C LYS A 32 4.59 5.07 -5.94
N THR A 33 5.09 3.92 -6.39
CA THR A 33 4.26 2.72 -6.56
C THR A 33 3.70 2.22 -5.23
N LEU A 34 4.52 2.15 -4.16
CA LEU A 34 4.05 1.82 -2.82
C LEU A 34 2.98 2.80 -2.33
N CYS A 35 3.23 4.10 -2.50
CA CYS A 35 2.31 5.16 -2.14
C CYS A 35 0.95 5.03 -2.84
N LYS A 36 0.94 4.71 -4.15
CA LYS A 36 -0.32 4.46 -4.89
C LYS A 36 -1.10 3.28 -4.32
N ILE A 37 -0.41 2.21 -3.94
CA ILE A 37 -1.05 1.05 -3.29
C ILE A 37 -1.61 1.42 -1.91
N ALA A 38 -0.84 2.16 -1.10
CA ALA A 38 -1.32 2.69 0.18
C ALA A 38 -2.60 3.50 0.00
N ASN A 39 -2.68 4.33 -1.04
CA ASN A 39 -3.88 5.09 -1.37
C ASN A 39 -5.09 4.20 -1.76
N GLN A 40 -4.88 3.03 -2.35
CA GLN A 40 -5.98 2.09 -2.60
C GLN A 40 -6.44 1.40 -1.30
N LEU A 41 -5.51 1.11 -0.40
CA LEU A 41 -5.79 0.47 0.89
C LEU A 41 -6.60 1.36 1.84
N THR A 42 -6.46 2.69 1.76
CA THR A 42 -7.30 3.62 2.54
C THR A 42 -8.75 3.69 2.05
N LEU A 43 -9.05 3.20 0.84
CA LEU A 43 -10.43 3.17 0.31
C LEU A 43 -11.26 2.01 0.87
N MET A 44 -10.63 1.02 1.51
CA MET A 44 -11.32 -0.20 1.98
C MET A 44 -12.56 0.09 2.85
N PRO A 45 -12.50 0.97 3.86
CA PRO A 45 -13.69 1.28 4.67
C PRO A 45 -14.83 1.90 3.84
N ALA A 46 -14.50 2.78 2.91
CA ALA A 46 -15.50 3.43 2.05
C ALA A 46 -16.18 2.44 1.09
N ILE A 47 -15.40 1.52 0.51
CA ILE A 47 -15.92 0.47 -0.38
C ILE A 47 -16.87 -0.45 0.38
N VAL A 48 -16.50 -0.87 1.59
CA VAL A 48 -17.35 -1.73 2.44
C VAL A 48 -18.63 -1.00 2.82
N LEU A 49 -18.53 0.28 3.23
CA LEU A 49 -19.70 1.10 3.55
C LEU A 49 -20.62 1.27 2.33
N SER A 50 -20.07 1.46 1.13
CA SER A 50 -20.85 1.56 -0.10
C SER A 50 -21.64 0.27 -0.37
N LYS A 51 -21.00 -0.90 -0.23
CA LYS A 51 -21.67 -2.21 -0.36
C LYS A 51 -22.74 -2.41 0.71
N ALA A 52 -22.44 -2.04 1.96
CA ALA A 52 -23.38 -2.12 3.06
C ALA A 52 -24.64 -1.26 2.81
N ASN A 53 -24.46 -0.05 2.28
CA ASN A 53 -25.55 0.84 1.87
C ASN A 53 -26.37 0.28 0.70
N GLN A 54 -25.74 -0.42 -0.25
CA GLN A 54 -26.46 -1.10 -1.33
C GLN A 54 -27.35 -2.22 -0.79
N ILE A 55 -26.83 -3.07 0.10
CA ILE A 55 -27.60 -4.14 0.75
C ILE A 55 -28.77 -3.54 1.55
N LYS A 56 -28.52 -2.47 2.30
CA LYS A 56 -29.56 -1.77 3.06
C LYS A 56 -30.68 -1.24 2.16
N LYS A 57 -30.36 -0.64 1.01
CA LYS A 57 -31.38 -0.21 0.04
C LYS A 57 -32.22 -1.37 -0.48
N THR A 58 -31.60 -2.53 -0.75
CA THR A 58 -32.32 -3.75 -1.14
C THR A 58 -33.26 -4.23 -0.04
N GLN A 59 -32.80 -4.21 1.21
CA GLN A 59 -33.62 -4.57 2.37
C GLN A 59 -34.84 -3.64 2.50
N GLU A 60 -34.64 -2.33 2.46
CA GLU A 60 -35.71 -1.33 2.57
C GLU A 60 -36.74 -1.48 1.45
N ALA A 61 -36.29 -1.67 0.21
CA ALA A 61 -37.18 -1.88 -0.93
C ALA A 61 -37.99 -3.19 -0.81
N ALA A 62 -37.38 -4.26 -0.29
CA ALA A 62 -38.05 -5.53 -0.07
C ALA A 62 -39.10 -5.45 1.06
N GLN A 63 -38.81 -4.72 2.14
CA GLN A 63 -39.77 -4.46 3.21
C GLN A 63 -40.97 -3.67 2.70
N GLU A 64 -40.74 -2.60 1.94
CA GLU A 64 -41.80 -1.79 1.35
C GLU A 64 -42.68 -2.62 0.41
N ALA A 65 -42.08 -3.44 -0.47
CA ALA A 65 -42.82 -4.35 -1.33
C ALA A 65 -43.67 -5.36 -0.54
N SER A 66 -43.15 -5.86 0.59
CA SER A 66 -43.92 -6.76 1.47
C SER A 66 -45.14 -6.06 2.05
N HIS A 67 -44.98 -4.84 2.58
CA HIS A 67 -46.07 -4.06 3.15
C HIS A 67 -47.13 -3.68 2.11
N LEU A 68 -46.73 -3.25 0.91
CA LEU A 68 -47.67 -2.95 -0.17
C LEU A 68 -48.46 -4.19 -0.59
N ALA A 69 -47.78 -5.33 -0.72
CA ALA A 69 -48.44 -6.57 -1.10
C ALA A 69 -49.41 -7.06 0.00
N GLN A 70 -49.08 -6.90 1.28
CA GLN A 70 -50.02 -7.17 2.39
C GLN A 70 -51.24 -6.25 2.33
N ALA A 71 -51.04 -4.95 2.10
CA ALA A 71 -52.13 -3.99 1.97
C ALA A 71 -53.04 -4.31 0.77
N ALA A 72 -52.46 -4.69 -0.37
CA ALA A 72 -53.20 -5.10 -1.56
C ALA A 72 -54.00 -6.40 -1.33
N ALA A 73 -53.40 -7.38 -0.63
CA ALA A 73 -54.08 -8.62 -0.24
C ALA A 73 -55.30 -8.36 0.65
N ALA A 74 -55.21 -7.40 1.57
CA ALA A 74 -56.30 -7.02 2.47
C ALA A 74 -57.39 -6.19 1.79
N ALA A 75 -57.04 -5.43 0.76
CA ALA A 75 -57.97 -4.55 0.04
C ALA A 75 -58.78 -5.27 -1.05
N THR A 76 -58.32 -6.43 -1.53
CA THR A 76 -59.02 -7.19 -2.57
C THR A 76 -60.00 -8.21 -1.98
N SER A 77 -61.18 -8.33 -2.60
CA SER A 77 -62.19 -9.32 -2.24
C SER A 77 -62.06 -10.64 -3.04
N ASP A 78 -61.27 -10.65 -4.11
CA ASP A 78 -61.01 -11.85 -4.89
C ASP A 78 -59.94 -12.71 -4.21
N VAL A 79 -60.31 -13.94 -3.84
CA VAL A 79 -59.46 -14.87 -3.08
C VAL A 79 -58.19 -15.23 -3.84
N ASN A 80 -58.28 -15.43 -5.16
CA ASN A 80 -57.12 -15.80 -5.98
C ASN A 80 -56.10 -14.66 -6.02
N THR A 81 -56.57 -13.44 -6.27
CA THR A 81 -55.76 -12.22 -6.29
C THR A 81 -55.18 -11.94 -4.91
N SER A 82 -55.96 -12.10 -3.84
CA SER A 82 -55.49 -11.97 -2.46
C SER A 82 -54.35 -12.94 -2.17
N THR A 83 -54.49 -14.20 -2.59
CA THR A 83 -53.48 -15.25 -2.42
C THR A 83 -52.17 -14.91 -3.13
N VAL A 84 -52.23 -14.39 -4.35
CA VAL A 84 -51.04 -13.93 -5.11
C VAL A 84 -50.33 -12.79 -4.39
N PHE A 85 -51.08 -11.83 -3.85
CA PHE A 85 -50.49 -10.73 -3.08
C PHE A 85 -49.87 -11.21 -1.76
N GLN A 86 -50.51 -12.15 -1.06
CA GLN A 86 -49.92 -12.76 0.14
C GLN A 86 -48.61 -13.51 -0.17
N ALA A 87 -48.58 -14.29 -1.25
CA ALA A 87 -47.36 -14.96 -1.70
C ALA A 87 -46.26 -13.96 -2.06
N THR A 88 -46.63 -12.86 -2.73
CA THR A 88 -45.70 -11.76 -3.06
C THR A 88 -45.15 -11.10 -1.80
N ALA A 89 -46.00 -10.85 -0.80
CA ALA A 89 -45.59 -10.29 0.48
C ALA A 89 -44.58 -11.18 1.20
N LEU A 90 -44.83 -12.49 1.23
CA LEU A 90 -43.94 -13.47 1.83
C LEU A 90 -42.59 -13.52 1.11
N GLN A 91 -42.59 -13.55 -0.22
CA GLN A 91 -41.36 -13.56 -1.01
C GLN A 91 -40.54 -12.27 -0.78
N ALA A 92 -41.20 -11.12 -0.69
CA ALA A 92 -40.56 -9.85 -0.39
C ALA A 92 -39.98 -9.82 1.03
N ALA A 93 -40.69 -10.38 2.02
CA ALA A 93 -40.17 -10.53 3.39
C ALA A 93 -38.91 -11.42 3.44
N ASN A 94 -38.93 -12.56 2.74
CA ASN A 94 -37.76 -13.45 2.63
C ASN A 94 -36.55 -12.74 1.97
N CYS A 95 -36.81 -11.87 0.99
CA CYS A 95 -35.77 -11.04 0.38
C CYS A 95 -35.15 -10.05 1.38
N ALA A 96 -35.99 -9.39 2.20
CA ALA A 96 -35.52 -8.50 3.26
C ALA A 96 -34.68 -9.24 4.31
N GLU A 97 -35.08 -10.44 4.73
CA GLU A 97 -34.31 -11.28 5.65
C GLU A 97 -32.97 -11.72 5.05
N THR A 98 -32.98 -12.12 3.77
CA THR A 98 -31.75 -12.48 3.04
C THR A 98 -30.80 -11.29 2.96
N ALA A 99 -31.30 -10.09 2.67
CA ALA A 99 -30.49 -8.88 2.65
C ALA A 99 -29.90 -8.56 4.03
N ALA A 100 -30.68 -8.72 5.10
CA ALA A 100 -30.18 -8.56 6.48
C ALA A 100 -29.06 -9.57 6.79
N ALA A 101 -29.21 -10.85 6.41
CA ALA A 101 -28.18 -11.86 6.57
C ALA A 101 -26.91 -11.54 5.76
N GLN A 102 -27.06 -11.03 4.53
CA GLN A 102 -25.94 -10.58 3.71
C GLN A 102 -25.22 -9.38 4.32
N TYR A 103 -25.93 -8.46 4.97
CA TYR A 103 -25.33 -7.34 5.68
C TYR A 103 -24.45 -7.81 6.85
N THR A 104 -24.96 -8.73 7.68
CA THR A 104 -24.19 -9.34 8.76
C THR A 104 -22.97 -10.09 8.23
N LYS A 105 -23.13 -10.86 7.15
CA LYS A 105 -22.02 -11.55 6.50
C LYS A 105 -20.95 -10.57 5.99
N LEU A 106 -21.36 -9.52 5.26
CA LEU A 106 -20.44 -8.50 4.75
C LEU A 106 -19.65 -7.85 5.87
N THR A 107 -20.33 -7.43 6.94
CA THR A 107 -19.68 -6.72 8.04
C THR A 107 -18.67 -7.61 8.76
N ASN A 108 -18.97 -8.90 8.98
CA ASN A 108 -18.03 -9.87 9.56
C ASN A 108 -16.84 -10.15 8.65
N ASP A 109 -17.09 -10.41 7.36
CA ASP A 109 -16.02 -10.73 6.40
C ASP A 109 -15.09 -9.53 6.15
N ALA A 110 -15.62 -8.30 6.29
CA ALA A 110 -14.89 -7.07 5.97
C ALA A 110 -14.12 -6.46 7.15
N GLN A 111 -14.28 -6.94 8.39
CA GLN A 111 -13.65 -6.31 9.55
C GLN A 111 -12.13 -6.22 9.41
N GLU A 112 -11.51 -7.31 8.98
CA GLU A 112 -10.06 -7.38 8.83
C GLU A 112 -9.56 -6.36 7.80
N VAL A 113 -10.17 -6.30 6.62
CA VAL A 113 -9.71 -5.39 5.56
C VAL A 113 -9.96 -3.91 5.90
N MET A 114 -11.05 -3.61 6.63
CA MET A 114 -11.33 -2.25 7.12
C MET A 114 -10.30 -1.77 8.14
N LEU A 115 -9.72 -2.68 8.93
CA LEU A 115 -8.72 -2.35 9.96
C LEU A 115 -7.30 -2.39 9.40
N ASN A 116 -6.95 -3.44 8.67
CA ASN A 116 -5.59 -3.70 8.23
C ASN A 116 -5.22 -2.87 7.00
N GLY A 117 -6.17 -2.57 6.10
CA GLY A 117 -5.92 -1.71 4.93
C GLY A 117 -5.34 -0.35 5.32
N PRO A 118 -6.05 0.46 6.13
CA PRO A 118 -5.55 1.75 6.60
C PRO A 118 -4.25 1.66 7.42
N LYS A 119 -4.06 0.63 8.26
CA LYS A 119 -2.81 0.43 9.02
C LYS A 119 -1.62 0.21 8.11
N THR A 120 -1.74 -0.69 7.12
CA THR A 120 -0.73 -0.95 6.11
C THR A 120 -0.40 0.32 5.31
N ALA A 121 -1.43 1.08 4.93
CA ALA A 121 -1.26 2.37 4.27
C ALA A 121 -0.47 3.38 5.14
N GLY A 122 -0.73 3.40 6.44
CA GLY A 122 0.01 4.18 7.43
C GLY A 122 1.49 3.84 7.45
N HIS A 123 1.84 2.55 7.59
CA HIS A 123 3.23 2.09 7.57
C HIS A 123 3.97 2.47 6.29
N ILE A 124 3.32 2.35 5.13
CA ILE A 124 3.91 2.77 3.85
C ILE A 124 4.16 4.29 3.84
N THR A 125 3.19 5.06 4.30
CA THR A 125 3.25 6.53 4.30
C THR A 125 4.30 7.06 5.26
N GLU A 126 4.44 6.44 6.44
CA GLU A 126 5.48 6.79 7.42
C GLU A 126 6.88 6.55 6.86
N ILE A 127 7.10 5.44 6.15
CA ILE A 127 8.38 5.19 5.49
C ILE A 127 8.63 6.22 4.38
N ALA A 128 7.64 6.55 3.56
CA ALA A 128 7.79 7.60 2.55
C ALA A 128 8.12 8.97 3.17
N ASP A 129 7.48 9.32 4.28
CA ASP A 129 7.75 10.57 5.03
C ASP A 129 9.16 10.58 5.64
N LEU A 130 9.58 9.46 6.24
CA LEU A 130 10.94 9.29 6.75
C LEU A 130 11.97 9.49 5.63
N LEU A 131 11.76 8.86 4.46
CA LEU A 131 12.65 8.98 3.30
C LEU A 131 12.74 10.43 2.78
N LEU A 132 11.62 11.18 2.76
CA LEU A 132 11.61 12.60 2.42
C LEU A 132 12.44 13.41 3.42
N LYS A 133 12.24 13.20 4.73
CA LYS A 133 12.97 13.89 5.80
C LYS A 133 14.48 13.59 5.77
N LEU A 134 14.84 12.32 5.54
CA LEU A 134 16.24 11.90 5.37
C LEU A 134 16.87 12.43 4.08
N SER A 135 16.07 12.98 3.16
CA SER A 135 16.56 13.62 1.95
C SER A 135 16.71 15.13 2.10
N GLY A 136 16.56 15.73 3.30
CA GLY A 136 16.54 17.19 3.50
C GLY A 136 17.80 17.96 3.04
N GLY A 137 18.97 17.32 2.98
CA GLY A 137 20.24 17.95 2.59
C GLY A 137 20.34 18.39 1.12
N SER A 138 21.36 19.20 0.80
CA SER A 138 21.60 19.74 -0.55
C SER A 138 22.46 18.83 -1.44
N SER A 139 23.31 17.99 -0.86
CA SER A 139 24.33 17.20 -1.59
C SER A 139 24.24 15.69 -1.39
N LYS A 140 23.34 15.26 -0.49
CA LYS A 140 23.13 13.87 -0.09
C LYS A 140 21.65 13.59 0.06
N TRP A 141 21.16 12.46 -0.46
CA TRP A 141 19.74 12.09 -0.36
C TRP A 141 19.54 10.60 -0.11
N CYS A 142 18.39 10.28 0.48
CA CYS A 142 17.91 8.90 0.67
C CYS A 142 16.76 8.55 -0.29
N LEU A 143 16.12 9.53 -0.94
CA LEU A 143 15.04 9.36 -1.91
C LEU A 143 15.31 10.16 -3.17
N GLY A 144 15.22 9.52 -4.32
CA GLY A 144 15.40 10.17 -5.61
C GLY A 144 15.73 9.20 -6.72
N THR A 145 16.48 9.69 -7.70
CA THR A 145 17.09 8.90 -8.77
C THR A 145 18.59 8.71 -8.49
N SER A 146 19.29 8.04 -9.42
CA SER A 146 20.75 7.92 -9.36
C SER A 146 21.50 9.25 -9.49
N SER A 147 20.86 10.28 -10.04
CA SER A 147 21.48 11.58 -10.34
C SER A 147 20.83 12.77 -9.64
N THR A 148 19.59 12.63 -9.19
CA THR A 148 18.82 13.74 -8.60
C THR A 148 18.10 13.30 -7.33
N LYS A 149 18.17 14.16 -6.31
CA LYS A 149 17.29 14.10 -5.15
C LYS A 149 15.83 14.31 -5.57
N THR A 150 14.91 13.72 -4.83
CA THR A 150 13.47 14.01 -4.96
C THR A 150 13.18 15.52 -4.81
N THR A 151 12.32 16.06 -5.67
CA THR A 151 11.83 17.44 -5.56
C THR A 151 10.54 17.53 -4.74
N HIS A 152 9.99 16.39 -4.36
CA HIS A 152 8.80 16.32 -3.53
C HIS A 152 9.12 16.75 -2.10
N THR A 153 8.20 17.49 -1.48
CA THR A 153 8.31 18.01 -0.11
C THR A 153 7.25 17.42 0.82
N THR A 154 6.26 16.70 0.28
CA THR A 154 5.22 16.03 1.06
C THR A 154 4.92 14.64 0.50
N VAL A 155 4.47 13.73 1.36
CA VAL A 155 4.08 12.36 0.96
C VAL A 155 2.93 12.34 -0.05
N ALA A 156 2.02 13.31 0.01
CA ALA A 156 0.92 13.44 -0.96
C ALA A 156 1.43 13.66 -2.39
N GLN A 157 2.54 14.37 -2.58
CA GLN A 157 3.14 14.57 -3.91
C GLN A 157 3.81 13.29 -4.44
N LEU A 158 4.22 12.36 -3.57
CA LEU A 158 4.61 11.00 -3.94
C LEU A 158 3.40 10.10 -4.26
N GLY A 159 2.18 10.61 -4.05
CA GLY A 159 0.93 9.87 -4.24
C GLY A 159 0.59 8.95 -3.08
N CYS A 160 1.14 9.19 -1.88
CA CYS A 160 0.72 8.51 -0.66
C CYS A 160 -0.57 9.14 -0.12
N PRO A 161 -1.34 8.44 0.72
CA PRO A 161 -2.47 9.04 1.42
C PRO A 161 -1.99 10.17 2.34
N GLY A 162 -2.90 11.12 2.61
CA GLY A 162 -2.67 12.12 3.65
C GLY A 162 -2.51 11.46 5.02
N ILE A 163 -1.74 12.09 5.90
CA ILE A 163 -1.53 11.62 7.28
C ILE A 163 -2.87 11.64 8.06
N TYR A 164 -3.76 12.56 7.71
CA TYR A 164 -5.10 12.68 8.26
C TYR A 164 -6.14 12.48 7.17
N VAL A 165 -7.29 11.90 7.57
CA VAL A 165 -8.47 11.79 6.73
C VAL A 165 -9.45 12.88 7.14
N ASP A 166 -9.42 14.00 6.45
CA ASP A 166 -10.32 15.13 6.73
C ASP A 166 -11.73 14.90 6.19
N THR A 167 -11.85 14.07 5.15
CA THR A 167 -13.13 13.69 4.54
C THR A 167 -13.05 12.24 4.10
N ALA A 168 -14.03 11.45 4.52
CA ALA A 168 -14.11 10.06 4.10
C ALA A 168 -14.25 9.98 2.56
N PRO A 169 -13.39 9.23 1.86
CA PRO A 169 -13.47 9.14 0.41
C PRO A 169 -14.76 8.44 0.00
N ALA A 170 -15.35 8.87 -1.12
CA ALA A 170 -16.40 8.10 -1.77
C ALA A 170 -15.73 7.09 -2.72
N ALA A 171 -15.84 5.80 -2.40
CA ALA A 171 -15.30 4.73 -3.25
C ALA A 171 -16.24 3.53 -3.28
N THR A 172 -16.32 2.88 -4.45
CA THR A 172 -17.10 1.65 -4.66
C THR A 172 -16.24 0.47 -5.09
N THR A 173 -15.00 0.75 -5.53
CA THR A 173 -14.00 -0.23 -5.96
C THR A 173 -12.61 0.36 -5.80
N THR A 174 -11.59 -0.50 -5.80
CA THR A 174 -10.20 -0.12 -6.03
C THR A 174 -9.92 0.05 -7.52
N ASP A 175 -8.78 0.65 -7.82
CA ASP A 175 -8.17 0.61 -9.15
C ASP A 175 -7.73 -0.83 -9.48
N PRO A 176 -8.37 -1.48 -10.47
CA PRO A 176 -8.07 -2.87 -10.83
C PRO A 176 -6.69 -3.05 -11.48
N THR A 177 -6.03 -1.95 -11.87
CA THR A 177 -4.66 -1.99 -12.40
C THR A 177 -3.61 -2.01 -11.29
N LEU A 178 -3.98 -1.63 -10.06
CA LEU A 178 -3.10 -1.59 -8.89
C LEU A 178 -3.41 -2.71 -7.90
N VAL A 179 -4.69 -3.01 -7.68
CA VAL A 179 -5.16 -4.10 -6.81
C VAL A 179 -5.89 -5.11 -7.68
N THR A 180 -5.23 -6.23 -7.96
CA THR A 180 -5.76 -7.32 -8.77
C THR A 180 -6.25 -8.47 -7.88
N GLN A 181 -6.91 -9.46 -8.47
CA GLN A 181 -7.28 -10.70 -7.77
C GLN A 181 -6.06 -11.50 -7.28
N THR A 182 -4.88 -11.25 -7.82
CA THR A 182 -3.63 -11.95 -7.48
C THR A 182 -2.72 -11.15 -6.56
N GLY A 183 -3.12 -9.94 -6.15
CA GLY A 183 -2.37 -9.09 -5.24
C GLY A 183 -2.15 -7.68 -5.80
N PHE A 184 -1.02 -7.07 -5.46
CA PHE A 184 -0.70 -5.69 -5.87
C PHE A 184 0.23 -5.67 -7.08
N ALA A 185 -0.16 -4.92 -8.11
CA ALA A 185 0.63 -4.77 -9.32
C ALA A 185 1.80 -3.79 -9.09
N GLY A 186 2.92 -4.02 -9.79
CA GLY A 186 4.07 -3.11 -9.81
C GLY A 186 5.06 -3.24 -8.63
N LEU A 187 4.82 -4.17 -7.70
CA LEU A 187 5.67 -4.41 -6.51
C LEU A 187 6.92 -5.29 -6.74
N THR A 188 7.48 -5.30 -7.94
CA THR A 188 8.63 -6.16 -8.23
C THR A 188 9.89 -5.37 -8.54
N GLY A 189 11.02 -5.98 -8.20
CA GLY A 189 12.34 -5.54 -8.61
C GLY A 189 13.04 -4.61 -7.62
N THR A 190 14.22 -4.19 -8.05
CA THR A 190 15.14 -3.32 -7.32
C THR A 190 14.47 -2.00 -6.95
N ALA A 191 14.64 -1.59 -5.69
CA ALA A 191 14.11 -0.36 -5.12
C ALA A 191 15.21 0.57 -4.59
N HIS A 192 16.47 0.31 -4.94
CA HIS A 192 17.59 1.21 -4.66
C HIS A 192 18.20 1.75 -5.95
N VAL A 193 18.87 2.89 -5.83
CA VAL A 193 19.64 3.56 -6.89
C VAL A 193 20.96 4.03 -6.32
N SER A 194 22.04 3.80 -7.08
CA SER A 194 23.38 4.23 -6.70
C SER A 194 23.85 5.37 -7.59
N SER A 195 24.51 6.36 -7.00
CA SER A 195 25.10 7.48 -7.73
C SER A 195 26.56 7.19 -8.08
N GLY A 196 26.93 7.36 -9.35
CA GLY A 196 28.34 7.31 -9.77
C GLY A 196 29.18 8.49 -9.26
N THR A 197 28.55 9.52 -8.69
CA THR A 197 29.20 10.72 -8.13
C THR A 197 29.15 10.76 -6.59
N GLY A 198 28.62 9.71 -5.95
CA GLY A 198 28.59 9.58 -4.50
C GLY A 198 27.64 10.56 -3.80
N HIS A 199 26.52 10.91 -4.42
CA HIS A 199 25.51 11.78 -3.79
C HIS A 199 24.34 11.01 -3.15
N THR A 200 24.13 9.74 -3.51
CA THR A 200 23.14 8.89 -2.83
C THR A 200 23.71 8.44 -1.50
N ALA A 201 23.19 8.89 -0.37
CA ALA A 201 23.68 8.49 0.96
C ALA A 201 22.51 8.20 1.91
N CYS A 202 21.86 7.06 1.71
CA CYS A 202 20.79 6.68 2.63
C CYS A 202 21.33 5.93 3.86
N TYR A 203 21.25 6.58 5.02
CA TYR A 203 21.62 5.96 6.30
C TYR A 203 20.77 4.73 6.67
N LEU A 204 19.58 4.54 6.06
CA LEU A 204 18.80 3.31 6.25
C LEU A 204 19.49 2.09 5.63
N LEU A 205 20.31 2.26 4.60
CA LEU A 205 21.01 1.17 3.92
C LEU A 205 22.45 0.97 4.41
N ALA A 206 22.94 1.90 5.25
CA ALA A 206 24.18 1.73 5.99
C ALA A 206 23.95 0.81 7.21
N ASN A 207 24.95 0.02 7.59
CA ASN A 207 25.01 -0.70 8.86
C ASN A 207 26.31 -0.35 9.63
N GLY A 208 26.41 -0.73 10.90
CA GLY A 208 27.52 -0.42 11.79
C GLY A 208 27.04 0.03 13.18
N THR A 209 27.94 -0.04 14.17
CA THR A 209 27.64 0.32 15.57
C THR A 209 27.23 1.78 15.77
N SER A 210 27.61 2.67 14.85
CA SER A 210 27.25 4.09 14.84
C SER A 210 26.05 4.42 13.95
N THR A 211 25.44 3.41 13.33
CA THR A 211 24.22 3.59 12.51
C THR A 211 22.97 3.39 13.36
N ILE A 212 21.80 3.68 12.78
CA ILE A 212 20.51 3.46 13.44
C ILE A 212 20.27 1.99 13.84
N TRP A 213 21.00 1.06 13.24
CA TRP A 213 20.86 -0.37 13.50
C TRP A 213 21.70 -0.84 14.68
N GLY A 214 22.72 -0.07 15.11
CA GLY A 214 23.54 -0.36 16.29
C GLY A 214 24.25 -1.72 16.29
N LYS A 215 24.37 -2.36 15.13
CA LYS A 215 24.93 -3.70 14.93
C LYS A 215 25.88 -3.66 13.74
N THR A 216 26.82 -4.59 13.67
CA THR A 216 27.73 -4.81 12.53
C THR A 216 27.30 -6.03 11.71
N GLY A 217 27.69 -6.05 10.44
CA GLY A 217 27.36 -7.10 9.48
C GLY A 217 25.96 -6.96 8.86
N PRO A 218 25.71 -7.63 7.73
CA PRO A 218 24.49 -7.43 6.95
C PRO A 218 23.22 -7.61 7.76
N ILE A 219 22.27 -6.68 7.63
CA ILE A 219 20.97 -6.75 8.31
C ILE A 219 19.87 -6.77 7.27
N ASN A 220 19.02 -7.79 7.38
CA ASN A 220 17.80 -7.89 6.58
C ASN A 220 16.65 -7.30 7.38
N VAL A 221 16.07 -6.22 6.85
CA VAL A 221 14.97 -5.50 7.50
C VAL A 221 13.81 -5.38 6.53
N LYS A 222 12.62 -5.60 7.05
CA LYS A 222 11.38 -5.36 6.33
C LYS A 222 10.70 -4.13 6.88
N LEU A 223 10.37 -3.19 5.99
CA LEU A 223 9.72 -1.92 6.30
C LEU A 223 8.43 -1.80 5.47
N ALA A 224 7.65 -0.76 5.78
CA ALA A 224 6.42 -0.44 5.05
C ALA A 224 5.45 -1.62 5.01
N ALA A 225 5.22 -2.28 6.16
CA ALA A 225 4.40 -3.50 6.28
C ALA A 225 4.87 -4.64 5.36
N ASP A 226 6.18 -4.90 5.34
CA ASP A 226 6.86 -5.92 4.53
C ASP A 226 6.93 -5.66 3.03
N PHE A 227 6.42 -4.53 2.53
CA PHE A 227 6.48 -4.20 1.10
C PHE A 227 7.88 -3.73 0.65
N LEU A 228 8.74 -3.31 1.57
CA LEU A 228 10.10 -2.86 1.30
C LEU A 228 11.11 -3.72 2.07
N GLU A 229 11.87 -4.53 1.34
CA GLU A 229 12.95 -5.32 1.91
C GLU A 229 14.27 -4.58 1.71
N LEU A 230 15.01 -4.38 2.81
CA LEU A 230 16.33 -3.79 2.84
C LEU A 230 17.35 -4.85 3.26
N THR A 231 18.49 -4.86 2.57
CA THR A 231 19.72 -5.52 3.02
C THR A 231 20.75 -4.43 3.21
N THR A 232 21.02 -4.09 4.46
CA THR A 232 21.98 -3.06 4.83
C THR A 232 23.39 -3.65 4.86
N GLN A 233 24.40 -2.82 4.62
CA GLN A 233 25.80 -3.26 4.54
C GLN A 233 26.73 -2.28 5.24
N ASP A 234 27.85 -2.78 5.76
CA ASP A 234 28.94 -1.94 6.26
C ASP A 234 29.70 -1.29 5.08
N GLU A 235 29.89 -2.06 4.01
CA GLU A 235 30.53 -1.60 2.78
C GLU A 235 29.50 -1.09 1.77
N HIS A 236 29.73 0.11 1.25
CA HIS A 236 28.94 0.69 0.16
C HIS A 236 28.94 -0.16 -1.12
N GLY A 237 27.87 -0.05 -1.90
CA GLY A 237 27.74 -0.64 -3.24
C GLY A 237 27.27 -2.09 -3.25
N THR A 238 27.09 -2.71 -2.09
CA THR A 238 26.54 -4.07 -1.96
C THR A 238 25.21 -4.11 -1.20
N GLU A 239 24.80 -2.99 -0.61
CA GLU A 239 23.45 -2.82 -0.06
C GLU A 239 22.39 -3.00 -1.14
N THR A 240 21.24 -3.54 -0.73
CA THR A 240 20.11 -3.66 -1.65
C THR A 240 18.82 -3.21 -0.99
N ALA A 241 17.93 -2.66 -1.81
CA ALA A 241 16.52 -2.58 -1.52
C ALA A 241 15.74 -3.20 -2.66
N LYS A 242 14.61 -3.83 -2.36
CA LYS A 242 13.65 -4.34 -3.34
C LYS A 242 12.23 -4.22 -2.81
N LEU A 243 11.28 -4.10 -3.73
CA LEU A 243 9.88 -4.24 -3.38
C LEU A 243 9.55 -5.74 -3.26
N ALA A 244 8.82 -6.10 -2.21
CA ALA A 244 8.32 -7.45 -2.05
C ALA A 244 7.01 -7.60 -2.82
N GLY A 245 6.96 -8.57 -3.73
CA GLY A 245 5.71 -9.03 -4.29
C GLY A 245 4.95 -9.84 -3.24
N LEU A 246 4.14 -9.18 -2.41
CA LEU A 246 3.29 -9.83 -1.38
C LEU A 246 2.11 -10.63 -1.96
N ALA A 247 2.27 -11.14 -3.19
CA ALA A 247 1.29 -11.91 -3.94
C ALA A 247 1.39 -13.43 -3.72
N ALA A 248 2.36 -13.91 -2.93
CA ALA A 248 2.54 -15.34 -2.68
C ALA A 248 1.45 -15.87 -1.73
N GLY A 249 0.23 -16.09 -2.23
CA GLY A 249 -0.86 -16.71 -1.48
C GLY A 249 -2.28 -16.25 -1.82
N ALA A 250 -2.46 -15.24 -2.68
CA ALA A 250 -3.80 -14.77 -3.00
C ALA A 250 -4.52 -15.77 -3.94
N THR A 251 -5.51 -16.49 -3.41
CA THR A 251 -6.38 -17.38 -4.20
C THR A 251 -7.77 -16.76 -4.28
N GLY A 252 -8.25 -16.42 -5.48
CA GLY A 252 -9.60 -15.85 -5.67
C GLY A 252 -9.80 -14.44 -5.08
N GLY A 253 -8.74 -13.63 -4.97
CA GLY A 253 -8.83 -12.26 -4.44
C GLY A 253 -8.83 -12.15 -2.91
N ALA A 254 -8.64 -13.25 -2.18
CA ALA A 254 -8.45 -13.26 -0.73
C ALA A 254 -6.97 -13.49 -0.40
N PHE A 255 -6.40 -12.66 0.48
CA PHE A 255 -5.12 -12.97 1.14
C PHE A 255 -5.38 -14.04 2.19
N ASP A 256 -4.59 -15.13 2.21
CA ASP A 256 -4.73 -16.20 3.20
C ASP A 256 -4.48 -15.63 4.62
N PRO A 257 -5.47 -15.65 5.53
CA PRO A 257 -5.34 -15.03 6.85
C PRO A 257 -4.37 -15.75 7.80
N ALA A 258 -3.90 -16.96 7.46
CA ALA A 258 -3.25 -17.85 8.42
C ALA A 258 -1.79 -18.24 8.11
N THR A 259 -1.33 -18.19 6.86
CA THR A 259 0.00 -18.75 6.49
C THR A 259 1.06 -17.73 6.07
N THR A 260 0.68 -16.46 5.91
CA THR A 260 1.57 -15.39 5.38
C THR A 260 1.64 -14.15 6.27
N ARG A 261 1.22 -14.24 7.54
CA ARG A 261 1.55 -13.19 8.50
C ARG A 261 3.08 -13.03 8.52
N PRO A 262 3.62 -11.80 8.45
CA PRO A 262 4.98 -11.55 8.90
C PRO A 262 5.15 -12.24 10.25
N ALA A 263 6.24 -12.97 10.45
CA ALA A 263 6.58 -13.46 11.78
C ALA A 263 6.42 -12.26 12.74
N GLU A 264 5.57 -12.40 13.75
CA GLU A 264 5.40 -11.40 14.79
C GLU A 264 6.78 -11.18 15.41
N ALA A 265 7.48 -10.16 14.94
CA ALA A 265 8.78 -9.76 15.43
C ALA A 265 8.58 -8.63 16.42
N PHE A 266 7.77 -8.87 17.46
CA PHE A 266 7.83 -8.33 18.82
C PHE A 266 7.01 -9.22 19.75
#